data_AF-V7IDD3-F1
#
_entry.id   AF-V7IDD3-F1
#
_cell.length_a   1.000
_cell.length_b   1.000
_cell.length_c   1.000
_cell.angle_alpha   90.00
_cell.angle_beta   90.00
_cell.angle_gamma   90.00
#
_symmetry.space_group_name_H-M   'P 1'
#
loop_
_entity.id
_entity.type
_entity.pdbx_description
1 polymer ?
#
loop_
_entity_poly.entity_id
_entity_poly.type
_entity_poly.pdbx_seq_one_letter_code
_entity_poly.pdbx_strand_id
1 'polypeptide(L)'
;MQTFKGIQTLIAAVGSLPDCGFLYITGNSDTDTPAGLQNCTFLLPDTEEDELFIEDNSDYNSWLEAPTFSAIIENYTSNHPNASEADLIRAVLHYWEKDDFLD
;
A
#
# COMPACT_ATOMS: atom_id res chain seq x y z
N MET A 1 -8.77 -8.85 -9.90
CA MET A 1 -7.94 -7.81 -9.28
C MET A 1 -8.82 -6.80 -8.55
N GLN A 2 -8.50 -6.50 -7.30
CA GLN A 2 -9.10 -5.43 -6.50
C GLN A 2 -8.39 -4.09 -6.74
N THR A 3 -9.13 -2.99 -6.58
CA THR A 3 -8.61 -1.63 -6.80
C THR A 3 -9.05 -0.70 -5.68
N PHE A 4 -8.10 0.01 -5.10
CA PHE A 4 -8.28 0.95 -4.01
C PHE A 4 -7.88 2.36 -4.49
N LYS A 5 -8.84 3.29 -4.52
CA LYS A 5 -8.61 4.67 -4.97
C LYS A 5 -8.29 5.56 -3.79
N GLY A 6 -7.02 5.89 -3.64
CA GLY A 6 -6.47 6.64 -2.51
C GLY A 6 -6.25 5.75 -1.29
N ILE A 7 -5.20 6.06 -0.54
CA ILE A 7 -4.71 5.25 0.58
C ILE A 7 -5.76 5.04 1.68
N GLN A 8 -6.70 5.97 1.86
CA GLN A 8 -7.84 5.84 2.77
C GLN A 8 -8.66 4.55 2.51
N THR A 9 -8.86 4.19 1.24
CA THR A 9 -9.65 3.00 0.87
C THR A 9 -8.88 1.71 1.13
N LEU A 10 -7.55 1.76 1.01
CA LEU A 10 -6.66 0.65 1.33
C LEU A 10 -6.54 0.45 2.85
N ILE A 11 -6.40 1.54 3.63
CA ILE A 11 -6.39 1.51 5.10
C ILE A 11 -7.68 0.87 5.63
N ALA A 12 -8.84 1.23 5.07
CA ALA A 12 -10.11 0.66 5.45
C ALA A 12 -10.22 -0.86 5.16
N ALA A 13 -9.38 -1.37 4.25
CA ALA A 13 -9.37 -2.77 3.83
C ALA A 13 -8.31 -3.62 4.56
N VAL A 14 -7.51 -3.06 5.48
CA VAL A 14 -6.40 -3.75 6.16
C VAL A 14 -6.78 -5.11 6.73
N GLY A 15 -7.94 -5.22 7.38
CA GLY A 15 -8.41 -6.49 7.97
C GLY A 15 -8.79 -7.58 6.96
N SER A 16 -8.76 -7.28 5.66
CA SER A 16 -9.07 -8.19 4.56
C SER A 16 -7.90 -8.42 3.62
N LEU A 17 -6.73 -7.78 3.87
CA LEU A 17 -5.55 -7.97 3.04
C LEU A 17 -4.94 -9.36 3.29
N PRO A 18 -4.32 -9.98 2.26
CA PRO A 18 -3.65 -11.26 2.41
C PRO A 18 -2.41 -11.15 3.29
N ASP A 19 -1.96 -12.29 3.80
CA ASP A 19 -0.75 -12.43 4.61
C ASP A 19 0.54 -12.58 3.76
N CYS A 20 0.42 -12.50 2.44
CA CYS A 20 1.52 -12.53 1.48
C CYS A 20 1.21 -11.67 0.24
N GLY A 21 2.23 -11.45 -0.59
CA GLY A 21 2.11 -10.78 -1.89
C GLY A 21 2.27 -9.26 -1.83
N PHE A 22 2.46 -8.65 -3.00
CA PHE A 22 2.62 -7.21 -3.15
C PHE A 22 1.30 -6.48 -3.41
N LEU A 23 1.24 -5.26 -2.91
CA LEU A 23 0.35 -4.22 -3.41
C LEU A 23 1.07 -3.51 -4.56
N TYR A 24 0.33 -3.24 -5.63
CA TYR A 24 0.85 -2.60 -6.83
C TYR A 24 0.23 -1.21 -6.99
N ILE A 25 0.90 -0.36 -7.77
CA ILE A 25 0.48 1.00 -8.11
C ILE A 25 0.57 1.20 -9.62
N THR A 26 -0.16 2.19 -10.14
CA THR A 26 0.09 2.66 -11.51
C THR A 26 1.45 3.35 -11.62
N GLY A 27 2.20 3.11 -12.69
CA GLY A 27 3.64 3.35 -12.76
C GLY A 27 4.11 4.79 -12.64
N ASN A 28 3.20 5.77 -12.77
CA ASN A 28 3.47 7.20 -12.59
C ASN A 28 2.88 7.77 -11.27
N SER A 29 2.48 6.91 -10.34
CA SER A 29 1.92 7.35 -9.07
C SER A 29 3.01 7.91 -8.14
N ASP A 30 2.73 9.07 -7.57
CA ASP A 30 3.51 9.61 -6.46
C ASP A 30 3.16 8.81 -5.19
N THR A 31 4.14 8.08 -4.66
CA THR A 31 4.01 7.34 -3.39
C THR A 31 4.90 7.89 -2.28
N ASP A 32 5.62 8.99 -2.57
CA ASP A 32 6.60 9.60 -1.68
C ASP A 32 6.01 10.81 -0.94
N THR A 33 4.79 11.23 -1.30
CA THR A 33 4.09 12.33 -0.62
C THR A 33 2.71 11.92 -0.09
N PRO A 34 2.21 12.59 0.97
CA PRO A 34 0.86 12.35 1.46
C PRO A 34 -0.22 12.58 0.38
N ALA A 35 -0.05 13.64 -0.42
CA ALA A 35 -0.97 13.96 -1.50
C ALA A 35 -0.90 12.92 -2.63
N GLY A 36 0.28 12.39 -2.90
CA GLY A 36 0.51 11.26 -3.80
C GLY A 36 -0.30 10.04 -3.38
N LEU A 37 -0.09 9.56 -2.14
CA LEU A 37 -0.80 8.39 -1.60
C LEU A 37 -2.32 8.57 -1.55
N GLN A 38 -2.80 9.78 -1.31
CA GLN A 38 -4.23 10.10 -1.36
C GLN A 38 -4.84 10.01 -2.76
N ASN A 39 -4.06 10.29 -3.81
CA ASN A 39 -4.50 10.25 -5.21
C ASN A 39 -4.10 8.96 -5.94
N CYS A 40 -3.21 8.16 -5.36
CA CYS A 40 -2.71 6.91 -5.91
C CYS A 40 -3.83 5.87 -6.06
N THR A 41 -3.71 5.03 -7.09
CA THR A 41 -4.55 3.84 -7.24
C THR A 41 -3.72 2.62 -6.87
N PHE A 42 -4.14 1.91 -5.83
CA PHE A 42 -3.51 0.68 -5.38
C PHE A 42 -4.27 -0.52 -5.92
N LEU A 43 -3.53 -1.58 -6.21
CA LEU A 43 -4.01 -2.78 -6.88
C LEU A 43 -3.58 -4.00 -6.08
N LEU A 44 -4.50 -4.95 -5.94
CA LEU A 44 -4.24 -6.24 -5.31
C LEU A 44 -4.70 -7.34 -6.29
N PRO A 45 -3.80 -8.19 -6.79
CA PRO A 45 -4.17 -9.35 -7.59
C PRO A 45 -5.15 -10.26 -6.82
N ASP A 46 -6.19 -10.76 -7.48
CA ASP A 46 -7.07 -11.78 -6.87
C ASP A 46 -6.60 -13.20 -7.20
N THR A 47 -5.76 -13.35 -8.22
CA THR A 47 -5.25 -14.61 -8.76
C THR A 47 -3.80 -14.44 -9.20
N GLU A 48 -3.08 -15.56 -9.34
CA GLU A 48 -1.73 -15.59 -9.94
C GLU A 48 -1.73 -15.06 -11.38
N GLU A 49 -2.81 -15.28 -12.15
CA GLU A 49 -2.95 -14.73 -13.50
C GLU A 49 -3.03 -13.19 -13.50
N ASP A 50 -3.72 -12.61 -12.51
CA ASP A 50 -3.76 -11.16 -12.33
C ASP A 50 -2.36 -10.61 -11.98
N GLU A 51 -1.62 -11.32 -11.12
CA GLU A 51 -0.29 -10.94 -10.68
C GLU A 51 0.69 -10.93 -11.87
N LEU A 52 0.73 -12.03 -12.63
CA LEU A 52 1.54 -12.12 -13.85
C LEU A 52 1.18 -11.03 -14.87
N PHE A 53 -0.12 -10.72 -15.05
CA PHE A 53 -0.54 -9.64 -15.93
C PHE A 53 -0.01 -8.27 -15.50
N ILE A 54 0.03 -7.99 -14.20
CA ILE A 54 0.56 -6.74 -13.66
C ILE A 54 2.08 -6.69 -13.81
N GLU A 55 2.78 -7.77 -13.47
CA GLU A 55 4.25 -7.84 -13.52
C GLU A 55 4.81 -7.75 -14.94
N ASP A 56 4.12 -8.34 -15.92
CA ASP A 56 4.50 -8.23 -17.33
C ASP A 56 4.17 -6.87 -17.97
N ASN A 57 3.48 -5.98 -17.23
CA ASN A 57 3.02 -4.70 -17.75
C ASN A 57 3.73 -3.51 -17.08
N SER A 58 4.52 -2.78 -17.87
CA SER A 58 5.27 -1.59 -17.45
C SER A 58 4.42 -0.39 -16.99
N ASP A 59 3.10 -0.45 -17.16
CA ASP A 59 2.18 0.57 -16.64
C ASP A 59 1.95 0.44 -15.13
N TYR A 60 2.50 -0.58 -14.48
CA TYR A 60 2.39 -0.83 -13.04
C TYR A 60 3.75 -1.06 -12.39
N ASN A 61 3.83 -0.79 -11.10
CA ASN A 61 4.98 -1.08 -10.26
C ASN A 61 4.52 -1.79 -8.98
N SER A 62 5.32 -2.71 -8.45
CA SER A 62 5.17 -3.15 -7.07
C SER A 62 5.47 -1.99 -6.12
N TRP A 63 4.80 -1.94 -4.97
CA TRP A 63 4.98 -0.89 -3.97
C TRP A 63 5.37 -1.47 -2.61
N LEU A 64 4.40 -1.99 -1.85
CA LEU A 64 4.62 -2.57 -0.53
C LEU A 64 4.01 -3.97 -0.46
N GLU A 65 4.62 -4.86 0.31
CA GLU A 65 3.95 -6.12 0.65
C GLU A 65 2.67 -5.84 1.45
N ALA A 66 1.59 -6.54 1.10
CA ALA A 66 0.32 -6.50 1.82
C ALA A 66 0.48 -6.75 3.34
N PRO A 67 1.23 -7.77 3.80
CA PRO A 67 1.48 -7.97 5.23
C PRO A 67 2.25 -6.82 5.88
N THR A 68 3.22 -6.22 5.19
CA THR A 68 3.99 -5.07 5.70
C THR A 68 3.09 -3.86 5.89
N PHE A 69 2.26 -3.55 4.89
CA PHE A 69 1.27 -2.47 5.00
C PHE A 69 0.31 -2.70 6.19
N SER A 70 -0.25 -3.90 6.32
CA SER A 70 -1.12 -4.25 7.45
C SER A 70 -0.42 -4.08 8.79
N ALA A 71 0.81 -4.57 8.92
CA ALA A 71 1.60 -4.46 10.15
C ALA A 71 1.86 -3.01 10.55
N ILE A 72 2.13 -2.11 9.59
CA ILE A 72 2.31 -0.68 9.86
C ILE A 72 1.03 -0.10 10.48
N ILE A 73 -0.13 -0.34 9.85
CA ILE A 73 -1.40 0.22 10.31
C ILE A 73 -1.81 -0.35 11.67
N GLU A 74 -1.71 -1.67 11.85
CA GLU A 74 -2.07 -2.35 13.10
C GLU A 74 -1.17 -1.93 14.27
N ASN A 75 0.16 -1.91 14.05
CA ASN A 75 1.12 -1.50 15.07
C ASN A 75 0.92 -0.03 15.45
N TYR A 76 0.71 0.85 14.46
CA TYR A 76 0.50 2.27 14.74
C TYR A 76 -0.79 2.51 15.53
N THR A 77 -1.90 1.89 15.10
CA THR A 77 -3.21 2.03 15.74
C THR A 77 -3.24 1.44 17.15
N SER A 78 -2.55 0.32 17.38
CA SER A 78 -2.46 -0.31 18.70
C SER A 78 -1.74 0.57 19.73
N ASN A 79 -0.72 1.33 19.30
CA ASN A 79 0.02 2.25 20.15
C ASN A 79 -0.63 3.65 20.21
N HIS A 80 -1.45 4.01 19.22
CA HIS A 80 -2.11 5.30 19.09
C HIS A 80 -3.59 5.11 18.75
N PRO A 81 -4.44 4.74 19.73
CA PRO A 81 -5.85 4.39 19.47
C PRO A 81 -6.71 5.55 18.94
N ASN A 82 -6.20 6.78 19.01
CA ASN A 82 -6.83 7.99 18.46
C ASN A 82 -6.08 8.53 17.23
N ALA A 83 -5.25 7.72 16.58
CA ALA A 83 -4.53 8.12 15.37
C ALA A 83 -5.49 8.64 14.32
N SER A 84 -5.15 9.79 13.72
CA SER A 84 -5.86 10.27 12.54
C SER A 84 -5.40 9.54 11.29
N GLU A 85 -6.19 9.61 10.22
CA GLU A 85 -5.77 9.13 8.90
C GLU A 85 -4.44 9.77 8.46
N ALA A 86 -4.26 11.07 8.72
CA ALA A 86 -3.03 11.77 8.39
C ALA A 86 -1.81 11.22 9.14
N ASP A 87 -2.00 10.73 10.37
CA ASP A 87 -0.94 10.08 11.14
C ASP A 87 -0.59 8.71 10.55
N LEU A 88 -1.58 7.94 10.12
CA LEU A 88 -1.37 6.65 9.45
C LEU A 88 -0.65 6.81 8.10
N ILE A 89 -1.02 7.81 7.30
CA ILE A 89 -0.33 8.12 6.04
C ILE A 89 1.14 8.45 6.29
N ARG A 90 1.43 9.25 7.33
CA ARG A 90 2.80 9.56 7.72
C ARG A 90 3.56 8.34 8.22
N ALA A 91 2.90 7.42 8.92
CA ALA A 91 3.52 6.16 9.34
C ALA A 91 3.91 5.32 8.11
N VAL A 92 3.01 5.17 7.15
CA VAL A 92 3.29 4.46 5.89
C VAL A 92 4.45 5.10 5.14
N LEU A 93 4.44 6.42 4.98
CA LEU A 93 5.56 7.15 4.34
C LEU A 93 6.87 6.98 5.11
N HIS A 94 6.83 7.04 6.45
CA HIS A 94 8.03 6.85 7.25
C HIS A 94 8.62 5.46 7.04
N TYR A 95 7.79 4.42 6.98
CA TYR A 95 8.26 3.08 6.67
C TYR A 95 8.76 3.01 5.23
N TRP A 96 8.02 3.52 4.26
CA TRP A 96 8.43 3.52 2.85
C TRP A 96 9.79 4.22 2.63
N GLU A 97 10.02 5.37 3.26
CA GLU A 97 11.31 6.09 3.22
C GLU A 97 12.46 5.38 3.96
N LYS A 98 12.14 4.55 4.96
CA LYS A 98 13.13 3.89 5.83
C LYS A 98 13.39 2.44 5.46
N ASP A 99 12.48 1.82 4.73
CA ASP A 99 12.54 0.47 4.21
C ASP A 99 13.18 0.43 2.81
N ASP A 100 14.10 1.37 2.57
CA ASP A 100 15.10 1.39 1.51
C ASP A 100 16.11 0.22 1.68
N PHE A 101 15.59 -0.98 1.98
CA PHE A 101 16.28 -2.27 1.97
C PHE A 101 16.26 -2.93 0.58
N LEU A 102 15.74 -2.21 -0.44
CA LEU A 102 15.74 -2.64 -1.84
C LEU A 102 16.84 -1.97 -2.70
N ASP A 103 17.87 -1.38 -2.06
CA ASP A 103 19.11 -0.91 -2.71
C ASP A 103 20.25 -1.94 -2.64
#